data_AF-A0A0B6YT24-F1
#
_entry.id   AF-A0A0B6YT24-F1
#
_cell.length_a   1.000
_cell.length_b   1.000
_cell.length_c   1.000
_cell.angle_alpha   90.00
_cell.angle_beta   90.00
_cell.angle_gamma   90.00
#
_symmetry.space_group_name_H-M   'P 1'
#
loop_
_entity.id
_entity.type
_entity.pdbx_description
1 polymer ?
#
loop_
_entity_poly.entity_id
_entity_poly.type
_entity_poly.pdbx_seq_one_letter_code
_entity_poly.pdbx_strand_id
1 'polypeptide(L)'
;ETFTHSNGREFICAVRNGKRYYLDDWHSNDWQAFPERWYSEGQLVPLDENHLASRSSGQNNQSKDKSKQEHDDREGFLKHPKRGRVETYLMVEKQYVHYFFDRQSGKWLHLPIGWELHHQLVMQMVDYVGEALPAWKDRADILSLLRTCNYNPDECIGTYLLLEGDDWLRPQRTSKDAEADENKV
;
A
#
# COMPACT_ATOMS: atom_id res chain seq x y z
N GLU A 1 8.68 -16.51 -8.30
CA GLU A 1 9.78 -16.94 -9.19
C GLU A 1 9.36 -16.61 -10.62
N THR A 2 10.29 -16.38 -11.53
CA THR A 2 10.02 -16.28 -12.97
C THR A 2 10.67 -17.45 -13.66
N PHE A 3 9.92 -18.17 -14.50
CA PHE A 3 10.46 -19.24 -15.34
C PHE A 3 10.75 -18.68 -16.73
N THR A 4 12.00 -18.75 -17.17
CA THR A 4 12.40 -18.42 -18.54
C THR A 4 12.60 -19.72 -19.32
N HIS A 5 11.72 -19.98 -20.29
CA HIS A 5 11.80 -21.13 -21.18
C HIS A 5 12.88 -20.91 -22.25
N SER A 6 13.48 -21.98 -22.74
CA SER A 6 14.47 -21.99 -23.83
C SER A 6 14.03 -21.29 -25.13
N ASN A 7 12.73 -21.09 -25.35
CA ASN A 7 12.19 -20.35 -26.48
C ASN A 7 12.11 -18.83 -26.23
N GLY A 8 12.62 -18.36 -25.09
CA GLY A 8 12.62 -16.95 -24.67
C GLY A 8 11.34 -16.48 -23.99
N ARG A 9 10.38 -17.37 -23.73
CA ARG A 9 9.14 -17.02 -23.00
C ARG A 9 9.37 -16.98 -21.50
N GLU A 10 8.72 -16.04 -20.84
CA GLU A 10 8.78 -15.86 -19.40
C GLU A 10 7.40 -16.11 -18.78
N PHE A 11 7.37 -16.80 -17.64
CA PHE A 11 6.15 -17.14 -16.92
C PHE A 11 6.30 -16.80 -15.45
N ILE A 12 5.33 -16.08 -14.89
CA ILE A 12 5.27 -15.80 -13.46
C ILE A 12 4.88 -17.10 -12.74
N CYS A 13 5.70 -17.52 -11.78
CA CYS A 13 5.52 -18.77 -11.04
C CYS A 13 5.33 -18.52 -9.54
N ALA A 14 4.42 -19.29 -8.94
CA ALA A 14 4.13 -19.30 -7.51
C ALA A 14 4.14 -20.73 -6.96
N VAL A 15 4.58 -20.90 -5.70
CA VAL A 15 4.54 -22.19 -5.01
C VAL A 15 3.44 -22.17 -3.95
N ARG A 16 2.50 -23.11 -4.02
CA ARG A 16 1.43 -23.30 -3.03
C ARG A 16 1.37 -24.76 -2.61
N ASN A 17 1.38 -25.02 -1.30
CA ASN A 17 1.38 -26.38 -0.74
C ASN A 17 2.48 -27.30 -1.32
N GLY A 18 3.67 -26.75 -1.57
CA GLY A 18 4.80 -27.48 -2.14
C GLY A 18 4.69 -27.80 -3.65
N LYS A 19 3.63 -27.33 -4.32
CA LYS A 19 3.45 -27.47 -5.78
C LYS A 19 3.62 -26.14 -6.47
N ARG A 20 4.33 -26.13 -7.59
CA ARG A 20 4.57 -24.94 -8.41
C ARG A 20 3.45 -24.76 -9.43
N TYR A 21 3.05 -23.52 -9.64
CA TYR A 21 2.06 -23.07 -10.61
C TYR A 21 2.67 -21.93 -11.44
N TYR A 22 2.19 -21.78 -12.67
CA TYR A 22 2.50 -20.63 -13.53
C TYR A 22 1.21 -19.91 -13.93
N LEU A 23 1.29 -18.60 -14.14
CA LEU A 23 0.19 -17.83 -14.70
C LEU A 23 0.21 -17.95 -16.24
N ASP A 24 -0.83 -18.55 -16.81
CA ASP A 24 -1.03 -18.59 -18.27
C ASP A 24 -1.77 -17.32 -18.71
N ASP A 25 -1.03 -16.23 -18.88
CA ASP A 25 -1.54 -14.90 -19.24
C ASP A 25 -2.07 -14.80 -20.68
N TRP A 26 -1.90 -15.85 -21.50
CA TRP A 26 -2.23 -15.83 -22.92
C TRP A 26 -3.56 -16.50 -23.27
N HIS A 27 -3.92 -17.63 -22.62
CA HIS A 27 -5.13 -18.36 -22.99
C HIS A 27 -6.18 -18.36 -21.87
N SER A 28 -5.78 -18.79 -20.68
CA SER A 28 -6.72 -18.97 -19.57
C SER A 28 -6.77 -17.79 -18.60
N ASN A 29 -5.72 -16.96 -18.57
CA ASN A 29 -5.49 -15.92 -17.57
C ASN A 29 -5.65 -16.46 -16.13
N ASP A 30 -5.25 -17.72 -15.94
CA ASP A 30 -5.50 -18.48 -14.72
C ASP A 30 -4.24 -19.25 -14.30
N TRP A 31 -4.19 -19.65 -13.02
CA TRP A 31 -3.04 -20.38 -12.48
C TRP A 31 -3.08 -21.84 -12.90
N GLN A 32 -2.09 -22.27 -13.68
CA GLN A 32 -1.94 -23.62 -14.17
C GLN A 32 -0.83 -24.36 -13.42
N ALA A 33 -0.97 -25.68 -13.27
CA ALA A 33 0.08 -26.50 -12.67
C ALA A 33 1.36 -26.43 -13.52
N PHE A 34 2.51 -26.25 -12.87
CA PHE A 34 3.78 -26.14 -13.57
C PHE A 34 4.14 -27.47 -14.25
N PRO A 35 4.30 -27.51 -15.59
CA PRO A 35 4.57 -28.77 -16.30
C PRO A 35 5.91 -29.38 -15.87
N GLU A 36 5.93 -30.68 -15.55
CA GLU A 36 7.17 -31.35 -15.12
C GLU A 36 8.28 -31.31 -16.18
N ARG A 37 7.92 -31.32 -17.47
CA ARG A 37 8.89 -31.18 -18.56
C ARG A 37 9.60 -29.82 -18.58
N TRP A 38 8.96 -28.77 -18.05
CA TRP A 38 9.53 -27.42 -18.07
C TRP A 38 10.73 -27.27 -17.14
N TYR A 39 10.88 -28.14 -16.14
CA TYR A 39 12.07 -28.17 -15.29
C TYR A 39 13.37 -28.43 -16.07
N SER A 40 13.29 -29.11 -17.22
CA SER A 40 14.43 -29.35 -18.11
C SER A 40 14.51 -28.42 -19.33
N GLU A 41 13.47 -27.60 -19.56
CA GLU A 41 13.34 -26.78 -20.77
C GLU A 41 13.62 -25.29 -20.55
N GLY A 42 14.04 -24.91 -19.34
CA GLY A 42 14.32 -23.53 -18.98
C GLY A 42 14.97 -23.38 -17.61
N GLN A 43 14.94 -22.16 -17.08
CA GLN A 43 15.49 -21.84 -15.76
C GLN A 43 14.48 -21.09 -14.92
N LEU A 44 14.40 -21.45 -13.65
CA LEU A 44 13.66 -20.71 -12.64
C LEU A 44 14.60 -19.68 -12.02
N VAL A 45 14.29 -18.42 -12.26
CA VAL A 45 14.97 -17.29 -11.65
C VAL A 45 14.13 -16.88 -10.44
N PRO A 46 14.68 -16.87 -9.22
CA PRO A 46 14.06 -16.19 -8.09
C PRO A 46 13.71 -14.76 -8.51
N LEU A 47 12.61 -14.21 -8.02
CA LEU A 47 12.31 -12.79 -8.25
C LEU A 47 13.28 -11.97 -7.39
N ASP A 48 14.54 -11.86 -7.82
CA ASP A 48 15.50 -10.91 -7.26
C ASP A 48 15.27 -9.56 -7.95
N GLU A 49 14.92 -8.53 -7.16
CA GLU A 49 14.68 -7.15 -7.60
C GLU A 49 15.92 -6.45 -8.22
N ASN A 50 17.02 -7.16 -8.50
CA ASN A 50 18.31 -6.55 -8.86
C ASN A 50 18.77 -6.70 -10.32
N HIS A 51 17.98 -7.27 -11.23
CA HIS A 51 18.45 -7.50 -12.61
C HIS A 51 18.36 -6.30 -13.59
N LEU A 52 17.96 -5.10 -13.14
CA LEU A 52 17.99 -3.89 -13.97
C LEU A 52 19.20 -2.96 -13.73
N ALA A 53 20.10 -3.28 -12.79
CA ALA A 53 21.19 -2.38 -12.43
C ALA A 53 22.52 -3.09 -12.13
N SER A 54 23.13 -3.76 -13.11
CA SER A 54 24.61 -3.75 -13.23
C SER A 54 25.09 -4.40 -14.52
N ARG A 55 25.22 -3.61 -15.59
CA ARG A 55 26.26 -3.83 -16.60
C ARG A 55 27.41 -2.88 -16.30
N SER A 56 28.14 -3.17 -15.23
CA SER A 56 29.46 -2.57 -14.99
C SER A 56 30.33 -3.54 -14.19
N SER A 57 31.22 -4.19 -14.93
CA SER A 57 32.59 -4.57 -14.54
C SER A 57 32.86 -5.20 -13.17
N GLY A 58 33.38 -6.44 -13.21
CA GLY A 58 34.66 -6.75 -12.54
C GLY A 58 34.63 -7.52 -11.22
N GLN A 59 34.88 -8.84 -11.32
CA GLN A 59 35.68 -9.71 -10.45
C GLN A 59 35.50 -9.74 -8.91
N ASN A 60 35.23 -10.97 -8.44
CA ASN A 60 35.75 -11.67 -7.25
C ASN A 60 35.85 -10.92 -5.90
N ASN A 61 35.11 -11.40 -4.89
CA ASN A 61 35.72 -12.22 -3.85
C ASN A 61 34.68 -12.87 -2.91
N GLN A 62 35.06 -14.05 -2.42
CA GLN A 62 34.37 -14.83 -1.39
C GLN A 62 34.29 -14.06 -0.06
N SER A 63 33.11 -14.09 0.57
CA SER A 63 33.02 -14.06 2.02
C SER A 63 31.71 -14.66 2.49
N LYS A 64 31.83 -15.58 3.45
CA LYS A 64 30.75 -16.18 4.24
C LYS A 64 29.75 -15.11 4.67
N ASP A 65 28.50 -15.24 4.28
CA ASP A 65 27.43 -14.50 4.94
C ASP A 65 26.36 -15.46 5.46
N LYS A 66 26.13 -15.38 6.76
CA LYS A 66 24.93 -15.90 7.39
C LYS A 66 23.79 -15.24 6.64
N SER A 67 22.88 -16.03 6.06
CA SER A 67 21.67 -15.51 5.42
C SER A 67 20.91 -14.66 6.44
N LYS A 68 21.20 -13.36 6.47
CA LYS A 68 20.23 -12.37 6.92
C LYS A 68 19.07 -12.61 5.98
N GLN A 69 17.97 -13.18 6.50
CA GLN A 69 16.69 -13.00 5.84
C GLN A 69 16.60 -11.52 5.52
N GLU A 70 16.64 -11.18 4.23
CA GLU A 70 16.37 -9.83 3.78
C GLU A 70 14.96 -9.52 4.25
N HIS A 71 14.87 -8.73 5.31
CA HIS A 71 13.61 -8.27 5.84
C HIS A 71 13.15 -7.15 4.91
N ASP A 72 11.93 -7.25 4.38
CA ASP A 72 11.35 -6.17 3.61
C ASP A 72 11.07 -5.01 4.56
N ASP A 73 11.64 -3.82 4.31
CA ASP A 73 11.45 -2.64 5.14
C ASP A 73 9.98 -2.16 5.21
N ARG A 74 9.12 -2.68 4.32
CA ARG A 74 7.68 -2.42 4.29
C ARG A 74 6.89 -3.28 5.26
N GLU A 75 7.45 -4.41 5.70
CA GLU A 75 6.83 -5.32 6.67
C GLU A 75 6.93 -4.76 8.08
N GLY A 76 5.85 -4.89 8.84
CA GLY A 76 5.80 -4.42 10.22
C GLY A 76 4.73 -5.09 11.05
N PHE A 77 4.70 -4.74 12.33
CA PHE A 77 3.66 -5.20 13.23
C PHE A 77 3.22 -4.08 14.16
N LEU A 78 1.91 -3.99 14.36
CA LEU A 78 1.24 -3.07 15.27
C LEU A 78 0.76 -3.84 16.50
N LYS A 79 1.00 -3.31 17.71
CA LYS A 79 0.46 -3.89 18.97
C LYS A 79 -0.82 -3.17 19.36
N HIS A 80 -1.94 -3.63 18.82
CA HIS A 80 -3.26 -3.05 19.03
C HIS A 80 -3.88 -3.47 20.38
N PRO A 81 -4.44 -2.56 21.19
CA PRO A 81 -5.01 -2.88 22.50
C PRO A 81 -6.13 -3.92 22.46
N LYS A 82 -7.00 -3.87 21.44
CA LYS A 82 -8.13 -4.79 21.26
C LYS A 82 -7.85 -5.95 20.32
N ARG A 83 -6.85 -5.83 19.44
CA ARG A 83 -6.59 -6.79 18.34
C ARG A 83 -5.27 -7.55 18.51
N GLY A 84 -4.50 -7.25 19.55
CA GLY A 84 -3.21 -7.90 19.80
C GLY A 84 -2.17 -7.51 18.75
N ARG A 85 -1.41 -8.48 18.27
CA ARG A 85 -0.40 -8.25 17.22
C ARG A 85 -1.08 -8.27 15.85
N VAL A 86 -1.05 -7.14 15.15
CA VAL A 86 -1.58 -6.97 13.79
C VAL A 86 -0.39 -6.85 12.84
N GLU A 87 -0.35 -7.67 11.80
CA GLU A 87 0.67 -7.59 10.75
C GLU A 87 0.35 -6.41 9.83
N THR A 88 1.37 -5.66 9.43
CA THR A 88 1.22 -4.47 8.59
C THR A 88 2.19 -4.53 7.43
N TYR A 89 1.79 -3.99 6.29
CA TYR A 89 2.64 -3.92 5.10
C TYR A 89 2.38 -2.61 4.34
N LEU A 90 3.44 -1.93 3.90
CA LEU A 90 3.32 -0.74 3.05
C LEU A 90 3.15 -1.14 1.57
N MET A 91 1.90 -1.17 1.10
CA MET A 91 1.58 -1.49 -0.29
C MET A 91 1.79 -0.27 -1.21
N VAL A 92 2.21 -0.52 -2.46
CA VAL A 92 2.26 0.52 -3.50
C VAL A 92 0.97 0.42 -4.32
N GLU A 93 0.16 1.47 -4.28
CA GLU A 93 -1.08 1.56 -5.04
C GLU A 93 -1.12 2.81 -5.92
N LYS A 94 -1.79 2.69 -7.07
CA LYS A 94 -2.02 3.82 -7.97
C LYS A 94 -3.27 4.55 -7.54
N GLN A 95 -3.08 5.75 -6.99
CA GLN A 95 -4.16 6.61 -6.52
C GLN A 95 -4.18 7.95 -7.26
N TYR A 96 -5.36 8.57 -7.33
CA TYR A 96 -5.52 9.95 -7.74
C TYR A 96 -4.88 10.86 -6.69
N VAL A 97 -4.21 11.90 -7.17
CA VAL A 97 -3.57 12.90 -6.33
C VAL A 97 -3.89 14.26 -6.91
N HIS A 98 -4.35 15.16 -6.07
CA HIS A 98 -4.76 16.50 -6.50
C HIS A 98 -3.56 17.44 -6.55
N TYR A 99 -3.38 18.12 -7.67
CA TYR A 99 -2.32 19.09 -7.90
C TYR A 99 -2.88 20.47 -8.21
N PHE A 100 -2.13 21.50 -7.87
CA PHE A 100 -2.29 22.84 -8.43
C PHE A 100 -1.06 23.21 -9.26
N PHE A 101 -1.27 24.06 -10.25
CA PHE A 101 -0.18 24.61 -11.05
C PHE A 101 0.31 25.91 -10.41
N ASP A 102 1.52 25.91 -9.87
CA ASP A 102 2.17 27.13 -9.40
C ASP A 102 2.79 27.88 -10.58
N ARG A 103 2.19 29.01 -10.94
CA ARG A 103 2.67 29.86 -12.05
C ARG A 103 4.04 30.48 -11.78
N GLN A 104 4.43 30.67 -10.52
CA GLN A 104 5.71 31.31 -10.18
C GLN A 104 6.88 30.37 -10.44
N SER A 105 6.77 29.12 -9.99
CA SER A 105 7.79 28.10 -10.24
C SER A 105 7.61 27.35 -11.56
N GLY A 106 6.43 27.44 -12.20
CA GLY A 106 6.08 26.72 -13.42
C GLY A 106 5.88 25.21 -13.19
N LYS A 107 5.55 24.79 -11.96
CA LYS A 107 5.48 23.39 -11.56
C LYS A 107 4.08 22.99 -11.12
N TRP A 108 3.75 21.72 -11.30
CA TRP A 108 2.63 21.08 -10.62
C TRP A 108 3.06 20.70 -9.21
N LEU A 109 2.34 21.17 -8.20
CA LEU A 109 2.58 20.89 -6.79
C LEU A 109 1.37 20.21 -6.17
N HIS A 110 1.62 19.34 -5.19
CA HIS A 110 0.55 18.67 -4.45
C HIS A 110 -0.33 19.70 -3.75
N LEU A 111 -1.64 19.53 -3.86
CA LEU A 111 -2.58 20.39 -3.17
C LEU A 111 -2.59 20.04 -1.67
N PRO A 112 -2.27 20.97 -0.76
CA PRO A 112 -2.33 20.71 0.68
C PRO A 112 -3.78 20.42 1.12
N ILE A 113 -3.97 19.57 2.13
CA ILE A 113 -5.30 19.21 2.68
C ILE A 113 -6.13 20.46 2.98
N GLY A 114 -5.52 21.47 3.62
CA GLY A 114 -6.20 22.72 3.95
C GLY A 114 -6.73 23.48 2.72
N TRP A 115 -6.05 23.41 1.58
CA TRP A 115 -6.52 24.06 0.34
C TRP A 115 -7.54 23.19 -0.37
N GLU A 116 -7.32 21.88 -0.35
CA GLU A 116 -8.19 20.90 -0.97
C GLU A 116 -9.60 20.90 -0.36
N LEU A 117 -9.72 21.14 0.95
CA LEU A 117 -11.01 21.36 1.63
C LEU A 117 -11.81 22.57 1.11
N HIS A 118 -11.19 23.47 0.34
CA HIS A 118 -11.87 24.61 -0.30
C HIS A 118 -12.16 24.36 -1.78
N HIS A 119 -11.80 23.18 -2.32
CA HIS A 119 -12.12 22.80 -3.68
C HIS A 119 -13.52 22.19 -3.76
N GLN A 120 -14.36 22.70 -4.67
CA GLN A 120 -15.79 22.37 -4.76
C GLN A 120 -16.07 20.86 -4.81
N LEU A 121 -15.36 20.12 -5.67
CA LEU A 121 -15.53 18.66 -5.80
C LEU A 121 -15.24 17.94 -4.48
N VAL A 122 -14.19 18.37 -3.78
CA VAL A 122 -13.78 17.73 -2.53
C VAL A 122 -14.74 18.09 -1.41
N MET A 123 -15.19 19.34 -1.33
CA MET A 123 -16.22 19.75 -0.38
C MET A 123 -17.47 18.88 -0.50
N GLN A 124 -17.96 18.65 -1.72
CA GLN A 124 -19.14 17.81 -1.96
C GLN A 124 -18.93 16.37 -1.48
N MET A 125 -17.75 15.79 -1.70
CA MET A 125 -17.44 14.44 -1.22
C MET A 125 -17.35 14.38 0.31
N VAL A 126 -16.70 15.36 0.94
CA VAL A 126 -16.60 15.44 2.40
C VAL A 126 -17.98 15.68 3.03
N ASP A 127 -18.81 16.52 2.41
CA ASP A 127 -20.20 16.76 2.86
C ASP A 127 -21.02 15.49 2.78
N TYR A 128 -20.95 14.76 1.67
CA TYR A 128 -21.62 13.47 1.49
C TYR A 128 -21.23 12.45 2.58
N VAL A 129 -19.93 12.31 2.86
CA VAL A 129 -19.45 11.42 3.93
C VAL A 129 -19.93 11.91 5.30
N GLY A 130 -19.88 13.22 5.57
CA GLY A 130 -20.32 13.81 6.83
C GLY A 130 -21.83 13.68 7.07
N GLU A 131 -22.64 13.72 6.01
CA GLU A 131 -24.09 13.46 6.07
C GLU A 131 -24.38 11.99 6.39
N ALA A 132 -23.62 11.06 5.80
CA ALA A 132 -23.73 9.63 6.08
C ALA A 132 -23.22 9.25 7.48
N LEU A 133 -22.23 9.98 8.00
CA LEU A 133 -21.58 9.73 9.28
C LEU A 133 -21.58 10.97 10.20
N PRO A 134 -22.73 11.41 10.74
CA PRO A 134 -22.85 12.69 11.46
C PRO A 134 -22.00 12.81 12.75
N ALA A 135 -21.53 11.69 13.30
CA ALA A 135 -20.65 11.67 14.46
C ALA A 135 -19.20 12.03 14.10
N TRP A 136 -18.78 11.82 12.85
CA TRP A 136 -17.43 12.10 12.37
C TRP A 136 -17.34 13.56 11.91
N LYS A 137 -16.84 14.42 12.80
CA LYS A 137 -16.87 15.89 12.58
C LYS A 137 -15.58 16.45 11.99
N ASP A 138 -14.49 15.70 12.07
CA ASP A 138 -13.20 16.17 11.58
C ASP A 138 -13.13 16.03 10.06
N ARG A 139 -13.37 17.14 9.37
CA ARG A 139 -13.33 17.19 7.90
C ARG A 139 -11.95 16.90 7.33
N ALA A 140 -10.87 17.23 8.04
CA ALA A 140 -9.51 16.97 7.58
C ALA A 140 -9.21 15.47 7.67
N ASP A 141 -9.69 14.82 8.72
CA ASP A 141 -9.63 13.36 8.88
C ASP A 141 -10.45 12.62 7.83
N ILE A 142 -11.69 13.08 7.56
CA ILE A 142 -12.51 12.58 6.45
C ILE A 142 -11.77 12.68 5.12
N LEU A 143 -11.17 13.84 4.82
CA LEU A 143 -10.42 14.04 3.58
C LEU A 143 -9.17 13.15 3.52
N SER A 144 -8.49 12.93 4.65
CA SER A 144 -7.35 12.02 4.74
C SER A 144 -7.74 10.59 4.35
N LEU A 145 -8.87 10.10 4.87
CA LEU A 145 -9.37 8.77 4.48
C LEU A 145 -9.83 8.74 3.03
N LEU A 146 -10.51 9.78 2.54
CA LEU A 146 -10.90 9.89 1.12
C LEU A 146 -9.70 9.75 0.18
N ARG A 147 -8.56 10.38 0.49
CA ARG A 147 -7.32 10.24 -0.33
C ARG A 147 -6.86 8.79 -0.42
N THR A 148 -6.91 8.07 0.71
CA THR A 148 -6.55 6.65 0.78
C THR A 148 -7.53 5.78 0.01
N CYS A 149 -8.83 6.13 0.05
CA CYS A 149 -9.90 5.48 -0.72
C CYS A 149 -10.02 6.03 -2.16
N ASN A 150 -8.94 6.61 -2.72
CA ASN A 150 -8.91 7.10 -4.10
C ASN A 150 -10.04 8.09 -4.46
N TYR A 151 -10.45 8.92 -3.50
CA TYR A 151 -11.59 9.86 -3.56
C TYR A 151 -12.95 9.20 -3.81
N ASN A 152 -13.13 7.94 -3.37
CA ASN A 152 -14.41 7.25 -3.36
C ASN A 152 -15.13 7.44 -2.01
N PRO A 153 -16.27 8.16 -1.95
CA PRO A 153 -16.98 8.39 -0.70
C PRO A 153 -17.58 7.11 -0.08
N ASP A 154 -18.08 6.19 -0.89
CA ASP A 154 -18.71 4.95 -0.39
C ASP A 154 -17.67 4.04 0.28
N GLU A 155 -16.49 3.94 -0.32
CA GLU A 155 -15.37 3.18 0.23
C GLU A 155 -14.80 3.83 1.50
N CYS A 156 -14.76 5.17 1.54
CA CYS A 156 -14.40 5.92 2.74
C CYS A 156 -15.36 5.61 3.90
N ILE A 157 -16.68 5.67 3.64
CA ILE A 157 -17.72 5.32 4.63
C ILE A 157 -17.56 3.87 5.09
N GLY A 158 -17.43 2.93 4.15
CA GLY A 158 -17.26 1.51 4.46
C GLY A 158 -16.02 1.24 5.31
N THR A 159 -14.91 1.89 5.00
CA THR A 159 -13.65 1.76 5.74
C THR A 159 -13.78 2.30 7.17
N TYR A 160 -14.42 3.46 7.34
CA TYR A 160 -14.65 4.03 8.67
C TYR A 160 -15.52 3.09 9.54
N LEU A 161 -16.63 2.59 8.98
CA LEU A 161 -17.55 1.71 9.71
C LEU A 161 -16.92 0.37 10.10
N LEU A 162 -16.03 -0.19 9.27
CA LEU A 162 -15.26 -1.41 9.60
C LEU A 162 -14.33 -1.23 10.81
N LEU A 163 -13.95 0.01 11.09
CA LEU A 163 -13.05 0.35 12.18
C LEU A 163 -13.78 1.10 13.32
N GLU A 164 -15.09 1.31 13.22
CA GLU A 164 -15.87 2.02 14.21
C GLU A 164 -15.79 1.33 15.59
N GLY A 165 -15.63 2.13 16.65
CA GLY A 165 -15.42 1.62 18.01
C GLY A 165 -13.97 1.26 18.34
N ASP A 166 -13.03 1.46 17.40
CA ASP A 166 -11.61 1.43 17.69
C ASP A 166 -11.18 2.73 18.43
N ASP A 167 -10.47 2.56 19.55
CA ASP A 167 -10.10 3.69 20.40
C ASP A 167 -8.96 4.52 19.79
N TRP A 168 -8.18 3.93 18.88
CA TRP A 168 -7.08 4.62 18.20
C TRP A 168 -7.53 5.52 17.06
N LEU A 169 -8.77 5.37 16.59
CA LEU A 169 -9.38 6.27 15.61
C LEU A 169 -9.98 7.52 16.24
N ARG A 170 -10.03 7.60 17.57
CA ARG A 170 -10.44 8.83 18.23
C ARG A 170 -9.32 9.87 18.07
N PRO A 171 -9.65 11.12 17.70
CA PRO A 171 -8.68 12.19 17.68
C PRO A 171 -7.90 12.22 18.99
N GLN A 172 -6.57 12.20 18.91
CA GLN A 172 -5.72 12.34 20.09
C GLN A 172 -6.05 13.67 20.76
N ARG A 173 -6.30 13.64 22.08
CA ARG A 173 -6.54 14.86 22.86
C ARG A 173 -5.40 15.84 22.62
N THR A 174 -5.73 17.08 22.29
CA THR A 174 -4.69 18.11 22.17
C THR A 174 -4.15 18.44 23.57
N SER A 175 -2.94 18.99 23.64
CA SER A 175 -2.38 19.45 24.93
C SER A 175 -3.32 20.41 25.67
N LYS A 176 -4.09 21.22 24.91
CA LYS A 176 -5.10 22.12 25.46
C LYS A 176 -6.29 21.41 26.09
N ASP A 177 -6.69 20.26 25.55
CA ASP A 177 -7.78 19.45 26.09
C ASP A 177 -7.36 18.72 27.38
N ALA A 178 -6.07 18.41 27.51
CA ALA A 178 -5.51 17.85 28.74
C ALA A 178 -5.45 18.90 29.87
N GLU A 179 -5.00 20.12 29.57
CA GLU A 179 -4.95 21.25 30.51
C GLU A 179 -6.34 21.70 31.01
N ALA A 180 -7.37 21.56 30.17
CA ALA A 180 -8.75 21.94 30.51
C ALA A 180 -9.44 20.98 31.51
N ASP A 181 -8.98 19.73 31.61
CA ASP A 181 -9.48 18.76 32.59
C ASP A 181 -8.70 18.84 33.92
N GLU A 182 -7.41 19.19 33.90
CA GLU A 182 -6.63 19.45 35.13
C GLU A 182 -7.19 20.64 35.94
N ASN A 183 -7.73 21.65 35.25
CA ASN A 183 -8.36 22.81 35.90
C ASN A 183 -9.82 22.58 36.36
N LYS A 184 -10.36 21.37 36.19
CA LYS A 184 -11.69 20.97 36.66
C LYS A 184 -11.67 20.07 37.91
N VAL A 185 -10.49 19.76 38.44
CA VAL A 185 -10.29 18.95 39.65
C VAL A 185 -10.07 19.85 40.87
#